data_AF-A0A3B4YGG1-F1
#
_entry.id   AF-A0A3B4YGG1-F1
#
_cell.length_a   1.000
_cell.length_b   1.000
_cell.length_c   1.000
_cell.angle_alpha   90.00
_cell.angle_beta   90.00
_cell.angle_gamma   90.00
#
_symmetry.space_group_name_H-M   'P 1'
#
loop_
_entity.id
_entity.type
_entity.pdbx_description
1 polymer ?
#
loop_
_entity_poly.entity_id
_entity_poly.type
_entity_poly.pdbx_seq_one_letter_code
_entity_poly.pdbx_strand_id
1 'polypeptide(L)'
;MSDNMPASLDSGAQDTKENGPHLGAKGPDAADQIECNSIPNGESGSAAATRLFNKRWLIVFLFSSYSLSNAYQWIQYGIISNIIMKFYNVESFAVDWLSMVYMLTYIPFIFPVTWLLDKKGLRVTALVANALNCAGTWIKVASARPDLFWVTMLGQFASSLAQVFILGMPSRLASVWFGADEVSTACSIGVFGNQMGIAIGFLVPPILVPNVDEMDELAHHIRIMFYISAGVATVIFILVVIVFQERPEIPPTQAQAQARSIPPDEYSYTASILRLLCNKPFMLLVVSYGLNVGCFYAVSTLLNRMIIEHYPGEEVNAGRIGLTIVIAGMVGSLICGIWLDKTKTYKQTTLLVYLLSLIGMLVYAFTLNLGHLWVVFITAGVLGFFMTGYLPLGFEFAVELTYPESEGTSSGLLNCSAQIFGIIFTISQGKIIDKWGTLAGNVFLCIFLLIGTVMTGFIKSDLRRQKANLQAEVQTVSKTTADLEGGVSPPEILKEGKL
;
A
#
# COMPACT_ATOMS: atom_id res chain seq x y z
N MET A 1 58.59 10.59 -30.63
CA MET A 1 60.02 10.27 -30.69
C MET A 1 60.22 9.05 -29.80
N SER A 2 60.05 7.84 -30.37
CA SER A 2 61.14 6.99 -30.90
C SER A 2 62.14 6.57 -29.80
N ASP A 3 62.52 5.31 -29.60
CA ASP A 3 62.36 4.08 -30.36
C ASP A 3 62.78 2.86 -29.50
N ASN A 4 62.15 1.72 -29.79
CA ASN A 4 62.70 0.35 -29.94
C ASN A 4 63.79 -0.23 -29.01
N MET A 5 63.44 -1.39 -28.40
CA MET A 5 63.94 -2.79 -28.64
C MET A 5 65.45 -3.01 -28.98
N PRO A 6 66.07 -4.20 -28.78
CA PRO A 6 65.45 -5.52 -29.00
C PRO A 6 65.94 -6.74 -28.14
N ALA A 7 65.23 -7.87 -28.34
CA ALA A 7 65.72 -9.24 -28.58
C ALA A 7 66.59 -9.97 -27.51
N SER A 8 66.49 -11.29 -27.25
CA SER A 8 65.71 -12.41 -27.81
C SER A 8 66.27 -13.74 -27.26
N LEU A 9 65.45 -14.83 -27.30
CA LEU A 9 65.84 -16.24 -27.53
C LEU A 9 66.57 -16.99 -26.37
N ASP A 10 66.38 -18.28 -26.07
CA ASP A 10 65.54 -19.37 -26.59
C ASP A 10 65.67 -20.61 -25.68
N SER A 11 64.74 -21.57 -25.83
CA SER A 11 64.81 -23.02 -25.48
C SER A 11 64.86 -23.42 -23.98
N GLY A 12 64.22 -24.48 -23.49
CA GLY A 12 63.47 -25.58 -24.10
C GLY A 12 63.72 -26.89 -23.34
N ALA A 13 62.63 -27.60 -22.97
CA ALA A 13 62.54 -29.04 -22.65
C ALA A 13 63.28 -29.59 -21.40
N GLN A 14 62.93 -30.69 -20.73
CA GLN A 14 61.78 -31.60 -20.63
C GLN A 14 62.04 -32.52 -19.41
N ASP A 15 60.96 -33.04 -18.82
CA ASP A 15 60.82 -34.33 -18.12
C ASP A 15 61.71 -34.69 -16.90
N THR A 16 61.10 -35.10 -15.77
CA THR A 16 60.86 -36.53 -15.42
C THR A 16 60.22 -36.67 -14.01
N LYS A 17 59.06 -37.37 -13.98
CA LYS A 17 58.39 -38.22 -12.96
C LYS A 17 58.60 -38.06 -11.43
N GLU A 18 57.45 -38.25 -10.75
CA GLU A 18 57.13 -39.28 -9.72
C GLU A 18 56.67 -38.84 -8.30
N ASN A 19 55.37 -39.06 -8.06
CA ASN A 19 54.67 -39.67 -6.90
C ASN A 19 54.85 -39.18 -5.45
N GLY A 20 53.69 -38.82 -4.85
CA GLY A 20 53.37 -39.05 -3.41
C GLY A 20 52.49 -37.95 -2.78
N PRO A 21 51.30 -38.25 -2.21
CA PRO A 21 50.50 -37.26 -1.50
C PRO A 21 50.80 -37.30 0.01
N HIS A 22 51.29 -36.19 0.56
CA HIS A 22 51.41 -35.99 2.01
C HIS A 22 50.50 -34.85 2.50
N LEU A 23 49.85 -35.13 3.62
CA LEU A 23 49.02 -34.25 4.45
C LEU A 23 49.73 -32.95 4.88
N GLY A 24 48.92 -31.90 5.10
CA GLY A 24 49.28 -30.71 5.90
C GLY A 24 48.61 -29.43 5.36
N ALA A 25 47.38 -29.11 5.73
CA ALA A 25 47.00 -28.28 6.88
C ALA A 25 47.28 -26.76 6.74
N LYS A 26 46.20 -25.98 6.59
CA LYS A 26 45.82 -24.74 7.31
C LYS A 26 45.31 -23.61 6.42
N GLY A 27 44.10 -23.17 6.74
CA GLY A 27 43.52 -21.87 6.42
C GLY A 27 42.12 -21.79 7.03
N PRO A 28 41.92 -21.05 8.14
CA PRO A 28 40.60 -20.83 8.72
C PRO A 28 39.89 -19.71 7.95
N ASP A 29 38.56 -19.79 7.87
CA ASP A 29 37.69 -18.73 8.37
C ASP A 29 36.23 -19.19 8.28
N ALA A 30 35.71 -19.47 9.47
CA ALA A 30 34.32 -19.76 9.74
C ALA A 30 33.53 -18.44 9.77
N ALA A 31 32.39 -18.41 9.10
CA ALA A 31 31.27 -17.54 9.46
C ALA A 31 29.96 -18.20 9.02
N ASP A 32 29.28 -18.77 10.02
CA ASP A 32 27.83 -18.99 10.16
C ASP A 32 27.07 -19.78 9.08
N GLN A 33 27.18 -21.11 9.17
CA GLN A 33 26.09 -22.02 8.82
C GLN A 33 25.34 -22.41 10.10
N ILE A 34 24.12 -21.92 10.26
CA ILE A 34 23.18 -22.46 11.24
C ILE A 34 22.51 -23.69 10.58
N GLU A 35 23.10 -24.86 10.78
CA GLU A 35 22.45 -26.15 10.50
C GLU A 35 21.46 -26.47 11.62
N CYS A 36 20.16 -26.39 11.34
CA CYS A 36 19.15 -27.06 12.17
C CYS A 36 19.16 -28.55 11.85
N ASN A 37 19.80 -29.37 12.69
CA ASN A 37 19.68 -30.82 12.64
C ASN A 37 18.29 -31.27 13.11
N SER A 38 17.49 -31.82 12.19
CA SER A 38 16.24 -32.53 12.48
C SER A 38 16.50 -34.05 12.57
N ILE A 39 15.94 -34.66 13.62
CA ILE A 39 15.87 -36.11 13.88
C ILE A 39 15.21 -36.84 12.69
N PRO A 40 15.68 -38.03 12.26
CA PRO A 40 15.07 -38.71 11.13
C PRO A 40 13.85 -39.52 11.61
N ASN A 41 12.65 -39.15 11.14
CA ASN A 41 11.53 -40.08 11.12
C ASN A 41 10.95 -40.15 9.71
N GLY A 42 10.71 -41.38 9.27
CA GLY A 42 10.52 -41.76 7.88
C GLY A 42 9.23 -41.29 7.23
N GLU A 43 9.28 -41.32 5.90
CA GLU A 43 8.20 -41.13 4.93
C GLU A 43 7.55 -39.74 4.88
N SER A 44 8.23 -38.80 4.22
CA SER A 44 7.63 -37.56 3.72
C SER A 44 7.99 -37.35 2.25
N GLY A 45 6.98 -37.30 1.37
CA GLY A 45 7.15 -36.93 -0.03
C GLY A 45 7.95 -35.63 -0.15
N SER A 46 8.94 -35.65 -1.06
CA SER A 46 9.92 -34.59 -1.32
C SER A 46 9.39 -33.18 -1.02
N ALA A 47 9.67 -32.68 0.19
CA ALA A 47 9.35 -31.31 0.57
C ALA A 47 10.08 -30.37 -0.40
N ALA A 48 9.33 -29.57 -1.15
CA ALA A 48 9.93 -28.66 -2.14
C ALA A 48 10.94 -27.76 -1.42
N ALA A 49 12.17 -27.67 -1.92
CA ALA A 49 13.21 -26.84 -1.33
C ALA A 49 12.70 -25.38 -1.29
N THR A 50 12.74 -24.74 -0.13
CA THR A 50 12.39 -23.32 0.03
C THR A 50 13.68 -22.52 0.20
N ARG A 51 13.85 -21.41 -0.55
CA ARG A 51 14.98 -20.48 -0.40
C ARG A 51 14.48 -19.04 -0.46
N LEU A 52 14.90 -18.23 0.52
CA LEU A 52 14.58 -16.82 0.61
C LEU A 52 15.67 -16.03 -0.13
N PHE A 53 15.32 -15.40 -1.26
CA PHE A 53 16.25 -14.58 -2.02
C PHE A 53 16.18 -13.10 -1.58
N ASN A 54 17.33 -12.43 -1.44
CA ASN A 54 17.41 -10.99 -1.14
C ASN A 54 16.69 -10.11 -2.18
N LYS A 55 16.46 -10.64 -3.39
CA LYS A 55 15.71 -10.00 -4.49
C LYS A 55 14.26 -9.66 -4.13
N ARG A 56 13.65 -10.31 -3.13
CA ARG A 56 12.28 -10.01 -2.67
C ARG A 56 12.12 -8.57 -2.16
N TRP A 57 13.13 -8.06 -1.45
CA TRP A 57 13.12 -6.70 -0.91
C TRP A 57 13.23 -5.67 -2.03
N LEU A 58 14.07 -5.94 -3.03
CA LEU A 58 14.17 -5.11 -4.25
C LEU A 58 12.79 -4.97 -4.94
N ILE A 59 12.00 -6.04 -5.01
CA ILE A 59 10.68 -6.02 -5.65
C ILE A 59 9.68 -5.18 -4.85
N VAL A 60 9.70 -5.27 -3.51
CA VAL A 60 8.85 -4.41 -2.66
C VAL A 60 9.29 -2.95 -2.75
N PHE A 61 10.58 -2.65 -2.76
CA PHE A 61 11.06 -1.28 -2.96
C PHE A 61 10.66 -0.73 -4.33
N LEU A 62 10.73 -1.55 -5.38
CA LEU A 62 10.30 -1.17 -6.71
C LEU A 62 8.79 -0.95 -6.78
N PHE A 63 8.00 -1.81 -6.12
CA PHE A 63 6.57 -1.64 -5.90
C PHE A 63 6.27 -0.29 -5.23
N SER A 64 6.92 -0.03 -4.09
CA SER A 64 6.74 1.20 -3.34
C SER A 64 7.12 2.43 -4.15
N SER A 65 8.12 2.33 -5.03
CA SER A 65 8.59 3.44 -5.88
C SER A 65 7.55 3.85 -6.94
N TYR A 66 6.93 2.91 -7.65
CA TYR A 66 5.87 3.29 -8.59
C TYR A 66 4.57 3.67 -7.90
N SER A 67 4.28 3.07 -6.74
CA SER A 67 3.14 3.45 -5.90
C SER A 67 3.26 4.91 -5.45
N LEU A 68 4.46 5.30 -5.00
CA LEU A 68 4.84 6.68 -4.68
C LEU A 68 4.63 7.62 -5.88
N SER A 69 5.15 7.26 -7.06
CA SER A 69 5.01 8.07 -8.28
C SER A 69 3.54 8.30 -8.67
N ASN A 70 2.69 7.30 -8.54
CA ASN A 70 1.27 7.42 -8.83
C ASN A 70 0.53 8.26 -7.77
N ALA A 71 0.84 8.08 -6.49
CA ALA A 71 0.22 8.82 -5.40
C ALA A 71 0.60 10.32 -5.41
N TYR A 72 1.84 10.63 -5.81
CA TYR A 72 2.27 12.01 -6.10
C TYR A 72 1.35 12.68 -7.12
N GLN A 73 1.09 12.00 -8.24
CA GLN A 73 0.27 12.53 -9.34
C GLN A 73 -1.21 12.71 -8.99
N TRP A 74 -1.71 12.00 -7.99
CA TRP A 74 -3.06 12.19 -7.49
C TRP A 74 -3.24 13.58 -6.86
N ILE A 75 -2.34 13.96 -5.93
CA ILE A 75 -2.44 15.20 -5.15
C ILE A 75 -1.83 16.42 -5.86
N GLN A 76 -0.93 16.21 -6.83
CA GLN A 76 -0.09 17.29 -7.38
C GLN A 76 -0.86 18.54 -7.84
N TYR A 77 -2.10 18.38 -8.34
CA TYR A 77 -2.93 19.51 -8.80
C TYR A 77 -3.75 20.13 -7.67
N GLY A 78 -4.21 19.32 -6.71
CA GLY A 78 -5.03 19.79 -5.60
C GLY A 78 -4.28 20.75 -4.68
N ILE A 79 -3.00 20.48 -4.39
CA ILE A 79 -2.22 21.33 -3.48
C ILE A 79 -1.83 22.71 -4.05
N ILE A 80 -1.92 22.87 -5.37
CA ILE A 80 -1.70 24.15 -6.08
C ILE A 80 -2.98 24.57 -6.82
N SER A 81 -4.16 24.27 -6.25
CA SER A 81 -5.44 24.44 -6.95
C SER A 81 -5.68 25.87 -7.42
N ASN A 82 -5.35 26.88 -6.60
CA ASN A 82 -5.48 28.29 -6.96
C ASN A 82 -4.62 28.67 -8.19
N ILE A 83 -3.42 28.09 -8.32
CA ILE A 83 -2.50 28.32 -9.42
C ILE A 83 -3.00 27.65 -10.71
N ILE A 84 -3.51 26.41 -10.60
CA ILE A 84 -4.07 25.66 -11.73
C ILE A 84 -5.36 26.31 -12.25
N MET A 85 -6.21 26.82 -11.36
CA MET A 85 -7.38 27.62 -11.72
C MET A 85 -6.98 28.86 -12.53
N LYS A 86 -5.94 29.60 -12.08
CA LYS A 86 -5.39 30.77 -12.77
C LYS A 86 -4.83 30.40 -14.14
N PHE A 87 -4.03 29.33 -14.22
CA PHE A 87 -3.34 28.93 -15.45
C PHE A 87 -4.27 28.45 -16.56
N TYR A 88 -5.27 27.61 -16.24
CA TYR A 88 -6.21 27.08 -17.24
C TYR A 88 -7.49 27.91 -17.37
N ASN A 89 -7.65 28.95 -16.53
CA ASN A 89 -8.88 29.76 -16.44
C ASN A 89 -10.14 28.89 -16.24
N VAL A 90 -10.08 27.96 -15.28
CA VAL A 90 -11.17 27.02 -14.96
C VAL A 90 -11.69 27.22 -13.54
N GLU A 91 -12.94 26.83 -13.32
CA GLU A 91 -13.52 26.81 -11.98
C GLU A 91 -12.82 25.80 -11.07
N SER A 92 -12.90 26.07 -9.79
CA SER A 92 -12.33 25.26 -8.71
C SER A 92 -12.84 23.81 -8.74
N PHE A 93 -14.12 23.61 -9.08
CA PHE A 93 -14.73 22.30 -9.28
C PHE A 93 -14.07 21.47 -10.40
N ALA A 94 -13.56 22.11 -11.46
CA ALA A 94 -12.85 21.41 -12.53
C ALA A 94 -11.51 20.86 -12.03
N VAL A 95 -10.81 21.61 -11.17
CA VAL A 95 -9.56 21.15 -10.55
C VAL A 95 -9.83 20.01 -9.56
N ASP A 96 -10.91 20.06 -8.79
CA ASP A 96 -11.32 18.97 -7.90
C ASP A 96 -11.53 17.66 -8.69
N TRP A 97 -12.06 17.75 -9.91
CA TRP A 97 -12.23 16.59 -10.80
C TRP A 97 -10.91 15.90 -11.16
N LEU A 98 -9.77 16.61 -11.20
CA LEU A 98 -8.46 15.97 -11.43
C LEU A 98 -8.12 14.98 -10.30
N SER A 99 -8.61 15.22 -9.08
CA SER A 99 -8.46 14.28 -7.96
C SER A 99 -9.60 13.26 -7.93
N MET A 100 -10.84 13.67 -8.20
CA MET A 100 -12.00 12.76 -8.20
C MET A 100 -11.96 11.71 -9.31
N VAL A 101 -11.29 11.98 -10.44
CA VAL A 101 -11.07 10.97 -11.50
C VAL A 101 -10.31 9.75 -10.98
N TYR A 102 -9.41 9.90 -10.01
CA TYR A 102 -8.76 8.77 -9.34
C TYR A 102 -9.76 7.89 -8.61
N MET A 103 -10.64 8.54 -7.85
CA MET A 103 -11.67 7.87 -7.07
C MET A 103 -12.71 7.20 -7.98
N LEU A 104 -13.15 7.90 -9.03
CA LEU A 104 -14.16 7.42 -9.96
C LEU A 104 -13.66 6.22 -10.75
N THR A 105 -12.43 6.25 -11.27
CA THR A 105 -11.88 5.12 -12.03
C THR A 105 -11.68 3.87 -11.17
N TYR A 106 -11.39 4.02 -9.88
CA TYR A 106 -11.21 2.86 -8.99
C TYR A 106 -12.48 1.99 -8.87
N ILE A 107 -13.65 2.61 -8.71
CA ILE A 107 -14.92 1.93 -8.40
C ILE A 107 -15.31 0.87 -9.45
N PRO A 108 -15.37 1.17 -10.78
CA PRO A 108 -15.73 0.17 -11.79
C PRO A 108 -14.57 -0.77 -12.14
N PHE A 109 -13.33 -0.31 -12.09
CA PHE A 109 -12.19 -1.09 -12.58
C PHE A 109 -11.57 -2.02 -11.53
N ILE A 110 -11.87 -1.86 -10.23
CA ILE A 110 -11.32 -2.74 -9.19
C ILE A 110 -11.69 -4.22 -9.42
N PHE A 111 -12.91 -4.52 -9.87
CA PHE A 111 -13.32 -5.91 -10.11
C PHE A 111 -12.58 -6.54 -11.31
N PRO A 112 -12.53 -5.92 -12.51
CA PRO A 112 -11.71 -6.41 -13.62
C PRO A 112 -10.23 -6.55 -13.28
N VAL A 113 -9.67 -5.57 -12.56
CA VAL A 113 -8.24 -5.57 -12.20
C VAL A 113 -7.92 -6.68 -11.21
N THR A 114 -8.78 -6.92 -10.22
CA THR A 114 -8.58 -8.03 -9.27
C THR A 114 -8.67 -9.38 -9.98
N TRP A 115 -9.64 -9.55 -10.89
CA TRP A 115 -9.73 -10.75 -11.73
C TRP A 115 -8.49 -10.96 -12.60
N LEU A 116 -7.96 -9.87 -13.19
CA LEU A 116 -6.75 -9.90 -14.00
C LEU A 116 -5.51 -10.26 -13.18
N LEU A 117 -5.40 -9.72 -11.95
CA LEU A 117 -4.34 -10.05 -11.01
C LEU A 117 -4.36 -11.53 -10.62
N ASP A 118 -5.55 -12.09 -10.36
CA ASP A 118 -5.71 -13.50 -10.02
C ASP A 118 -5.43 -14.42 -11.23
N LYS A 119 -5.84 -14.05 -12.46
CA LYS A 119 -5.67 -14.87 -13.68
C LYS A 119 -4.29 -14.77 -14.33
N LYS A 120 -3.74 -13.56 -14.50
CA LYS A 120 -2.50 -13.28 -15.25
C LYS A 120 -1.30 -12.99 -14.34
N GLY A 121 -1.50 -12.96 -13.03
CA GLY A 121 -0.41 -12.84 -12.06
C GLY A 121 0.11 -11.40 -11.88
N LEU A 122 1.13 -11.30 -11.03
CA LEU A 122 1.63 -10.04 -10.50
C LEU A 122 2.43 -9.22 -11.52
N ARG A 123 3.23 -9.88 -12.38
CA ARG A 123 4.10 -9.19 -13.34
C ARG A 123 3.30 -8.44 -14.40
N VAL A 124 2.29 -9.08 -14.99
CA VAL A 124 1.45 -8.45 -16.02
C VAL A 124 0.73 -7.23 -15.43
N THR A 125 0.16 -7.40 -14.24
CA THR A 125 -0.51 -6.32 -13.49
C THR A 125 0.44 -5.14 -13.23
N ALA A 126 1.65 -5.40 -12.73
CA ALA A 126 2.65 -4.36 -12.47
C ALA A 126 3.12 -3.65 -13.76
N LEU A 127 3.35 -4.39 -14.85
CA LEU A 127 3.76 -3.81 -16.13
C LEU A 127 2.68 -2.89 -16.72
N VAL A 128 1.42 -3.33 -16.70
CA VAL A 128 0.29 -2.52 -17.17
C VAL A 128 0.13 -1.27 -16.31
N ALA A 129 0.21 -1.40 -14.99
CA ALA A 129 0.15 -0.25 -14.07
C ALA A 129 1.21 0.80 -14.40
N ASN A 130 2.47 0.38 -14.54
CA ASN A 130 3.57 1.29 -14.81
C ASN A 130 3.51 1.89 -16.23
N ALA A 131 3.08 1.12 -17.23
CA ALA A 131 2.90 1.61 -18.59
C ALA A 131 1.82 2.70 -18.63
N LEU A 132 0.68 2.48 -17.97
CA LEU A 132 -0.40 3.47 -17.87
C LEU A 132 0.03 4.72 -17.10
N ASN A 133 0.75 4.55 -15.99
CA ASN A 133 1.26 5.66 -15.20
C ASN A 133 2.27 6.51 -16.00
N CYS A 134 3.20 5.85 -16.69
CA CYS A 134 4.18 6.50 -17.57
C CYS A 134 3.48 7.24 -18.72
N ALA A 135 2.53 6.58 -19.41
CA ALA A 135 1.74 7.22 -20.46
C ALA A 135 0.98 8.45 -19.93
N GLY A 136 0.36 8.35 -18.76
CA GLY A 136 -0.32 9.47 -18.10
C GLY A 136 0.59 10.67 -17.86
N THR A 137 1.82 10.46 -17.37
CA THR A 137 2.79 11.55 -17.19
C THR A 137 3.22 12.22 -18.49
N TRP A 138 3.47 11.44 -19.56
CA TRP A 138 3.85 12.00 -20.86
C TRP A 138 2.71 12.77 -21.54
N ILE A 139 1.46 12.31 -21.39
CA ILE A 139 0.28 13.05 -21.86
C ILE A 139 0.20 14.41 -21.15
N LYS A 140 0.47 14.47 -19.83
CA LYS A 140 0.50 15.74 -19.08
C LYS A 140 1.62 16.67 -19.55
N VAL A 141 2.79 16.17 -19.95
CA VAL A 141 3.84 17.02 -20.55
C VAL A 141 3.32 17.78 -21.78
N ALA A 142 2.49 17.13 -22.60
CA ALA A 142 1.86 17.76 -23.76
C ALA A 142 0.76 18.78 -23.42
N SER A 143 0.27 18.80 -22.17
CA SER A 143 -0.82 19.70 -21.74
C SER A 143 -0.37 21.04 -21.19
N ALA A 144 0.93 21.35 -21.23
CA ALA A 144 1.49 22.58 -20.67
C ALA A 144 1.25 23.84 -21.53
N ARG A 145 -0.03 24.09 -21.80
CA ARG A 145 -0.59 25.30 -22.40
C ARG A 145 -1.95 25.61 -21.74
N PRO A 146 -2.33 26.89 -21.60
CA PRO A 146 -3.58 27.29 -20.94
C PRO A 146 -4.86 26.69 -21.56
N ASP A 147 -4.87 26.39 -22.85
CA ASP A 147 -6.02 25.86 -23.60
C ASP A 147 -6.20 24.34 -23.50
N LEU A 148 -5.26 23.62 -22.87
CA LEU A 148 -5.18 22.16 -22.91
C LEU A 148 -5.59 21.46 -21.61
N PHE A 149 -6.50 22.05 -20.83
CA PHE A 149 -7.01 21.43 -19.61
C PHE A 149 -7.56 20.01 -19.84
N TRP A 150 -8.23 19.77 -20.97
CA TRP A 150 -8.76 18.45 -21.31
C TRP A 150 -7.63 17.41 -21.47
N VAL A 151 -6.46 17.79 -21.99
CA VAL A 151 -5.29 16.90 -22.14
C VAL A 151 -4.73 16.54 -20.76
N THR A 152 -4.71 17.51 -19.83
CA THR A 152 -4.38 17.25 -18.42
C THR A 152 -5.33 16.23 -17.82
N MET A 153 -6.64 16.38 -18.06
CA MET A 153 -7.65 15.43 -17.61
C MET A 153 -7.45 14.04 -18.21
N LEU A 154 -7.10 13.94 -19.50
CA LEU A 154 -6.79 12.66 -20.15
C LEU A 154 -5.57 11.98 -19.52
N GLY A 155 -4.49 12.72 -19.28
CA GLY A 155 -3.30 12.19 -18.62
C GLY A 155 -3.58 11.78 -17.18
N GLN A 156 -4.43 12.54 -16.48
CA GLN A 156 -4.89 12.23 -15.13
C GLN A 156 -5.76 10.97 -15.10
N PHE A 157 -6.60 10.74 -16.10
CA PHE A 157 -7.38 9.51 -16.27
C PHE A 157 -6.50 8.28 -16.57
N ALA A 158 -5.48 8.40 -17.41
CA ALA A 158 -4.53 7.31 -17.64
C ALA A 158 -3.78 6.93 -16.35
N SER A 159 -3.40 7.93 -15.56
CA SER A 159 -2.77 7.75 -14.25
C SER A 159 -3.74 7.14 -13.23
N SER A 160 -5.01 7.55 -13.22
CA SER A 160 -6.01 6.94 -12.32
C SER A 160 -6.27 5.47 -12.65
N LEU A 161 -6.24 5.10 -13.93
CA LEU A 161 -6.37 3.70 -14.32
C LEU A 161 -5.21 2.88 -13.76
N ALA A 162 -3.98 3.42 -13.76
CA ALA A 162 -2.82 2.79 -13.13
C ALA A 162 -3.02 2.58 -11.62
N GLN A 163 -3.58 3.56 -10.90
CA GLN A 163 -3.83 3.47 -9.46
C GLN A 163 -4.64 2.22 -9.06
N VAL A 164 -5.62 1.82 -9.88
CA VAL A 164 -6.48 0.67 -9.60
C VAL A 164 -5.67 -0.62 -9.50
N PHE A 165 -4.63 -0.75 -10.32
CA PHE A 165 -3.69 -1.88 -10.26
C PHE A 165 -2.80 -1.78 -9.01
N ILE A 166 -2.43 -0.58 -8.59
CA ILE A 166 -1.43 -0.34 -7.54
C ILE A 166 -1.99 -0.61 -6.14
N LEU A 167 -3.17 -0.08 -5.80
CA LEU A 167 -3.65 -0.07 -4.41
C LEU A 167 -3.98 -1.47 -3.85
N GLY A 168 -4.39 -2.41 -4.69
CA GLY A 168 -4.72 -3.79 -4.27
C GLY A 168 -3.52 -4.75 -4.24
N MET A 169 -2.34 -4.32 -4.71
CA MET A 169 -1.17 -5.17 -4.86
C MET A 169 -0.34 -5.43 -3.57
N PRO A 170 -0.24 -4.56 -2.54
CA PRO A 170 0.67 -4.78 -1.41
C PRO A 170 0.47 -6.13 -0.69
N SER A 171 -0.78 -6.49 -0.37
CA SER A 171 -1.12 -7.73 0.33
C SER A 171 -0.82 -8.97 -0.52
N ARG A 172 -1.15 -8.94 -1.81
CA ARG A 172 -0.84 -10.01 -2.76
C ARG A 172 0.67 -10.16 -3.00
N LEU A 173 1.39 -9.05 -3.16
CA LEU A 173 2.85 -9.06 -3.30
C LEU A 173 3.51 -9.66 -2.05
N ALA A 174 3.10 -9.22 -0.86
CA ALA A 174 3.62 -9.72 0.41
C ALA A 174 3.36 -11.23 0.57
N SER A 175 2.12 -11.69 0.36
CA SER A 175 1.74 -13.09 0.49
C SER A 175 2.36 -14.03 -0.55
N VAL A 176 2.89 -13.53 -1.67
CA VAL A 176 3.56 -14.33 -2.71
C VAL A 176 5.09 -14.36 -2.54
N TRP A 177 5.70 -13.26 -2.11
CA TRP A 177 7.17 -13.11 -2.07
C TRP A 177 7.79 -13.27 -0.68
N PHE A 178 6.99 -13.21 0.39
CA PHE A 178 7.49 -13.22 1.78
C PHE A 178 6.89 -14.39 2.58
N GLY A 179 7.60 -14.79 3.63
CA GLY A 179 7.13 -15.78 4.60
C GLY A 179 6.19 -15.16 5.63
N ALA A 180 5.46 -15.99 6.38
CA ALA A 180 4.41 -15.55 7.32
C ALA A 180 4.87 -14.44 8.29
N ASP A 181 6.11 -14.51 8.77
CA ASP A 181 6.67 -13.54 9.73
C ASP A 181 7.02 -12.18 9.10
N GLU A 182 7.21 -12.11 7.77
CA GLU A 182 7.65 -10.90 7.07
C GLU A 182 6.54 -10.25 6.20
N VAL A 183 5.39 -10.93 6.04
CA VAL A 183 4.26 -10.46 5.20
C VAL A 183 3.73 -9.10 5.68
N SER A 184 3.55 -8.92 7.00
CA SER A 184 3.05 -7.65 7.56
C SER A 184 4.02 -6.49 7.28
N THR A 185 5.32 -6.72 7.42
CA THR A 185 6.36 -5.72 7.14
C THR A 185 6.41 -5.37 5.64
N ALA A 186 6.38 -6.37 4.76
CA ALA A 186 6.37 -6.15 3.31
C ALA A 186 5.13 -5.40 2.84
N CYS A 187 3.95 -5.75 3.37
CA CYS A 187 2.69 -5.05 3.09
C CYS A 187 2.78 -3.58 3.56
N SER A 188 3.27 -3.36 4.78
CA SER A 188 3.45 -2.02 5.36
C SER A 188 4.37 -1.13 4.52
N ILE A 189 5.51 -1.65 4.04
CA ILE A 189 6.41 -0.90 3.14
C ILE A 189 5.73 -0.54 1.82
N GLY A 190 4.90 -1.43 1.27
CA GLY A 190 4.09 -1.16 0.08
C GLY A 190 3.08 -0.03 0.29
N VAL A 191 2.33 -0.09 1.41
CA VAL A 191 1.34 0.95 1.78
C VAL A 191 2.03 2.28 2.09
N PHE A 192 3.15 2.27 2.81
CA PHE A 192 3.92 3.48 3.10
C PHE A 192 4.56 4.10 1.86
N GLY A 193 4.86 3.32 0.82
CA GLY A 193 5.26 3.86 -0.48
C GLY A 193 4.22 4.82 -1.06
N ASN A 194 2.93 4.43 -1.01
CA ASN A 194 1.83 5.30 -1.42
C ASN A 194 1.76 6.58 -0.57
N GLN A 195 1.84 6.45 0.77
CA GLN A 195 1.79 7.61 1.67
C GLN A 195 2.97 8.57 1.44
N MET A 196 4.17 8.03 1.22
CA MET A 196 5.33 8.86 0.87
C MET A 196 5.10 9.65 -0.43
N GLY A 197 4.41 9.07 -1.41
CA GLY A 197 4.05 9.76 -2.64
C GLY A 197 3.09 10.92 -2.42
N ILE A 198 2.08 10.72 -1.56
CA ILE A 198 1.15 11.79 -1.14
C ILE A 198 1.93 12.92 -0.42
N ALA A 199 2.84 12.57 0.49
CA ALA A 199 3.68 13.52 1.21
C ALA A 199 4.54 14.39 0.26
N ILE A 200 5.22 13.75 -0.69
CA ILE A 200 5.99 14.44 -1.73
C ILE A 200 5.06 15.27 -2.63
N GLY A 201 3.86 14.75 -2.92
CA GLY A 201 2.81 15.43 -3.69
C GLY A 201 2.28 16.69 -3.03
N PHE A 202 2.31 16.78 -1.70
CA PHE A 202 2.01 18.02 -1.00
C PHE A 202 3.17 19.02 -1.01
N LEU A 203 4.41 18.54 -0.91
CA LEU A 203 5.58 19.39 -0.74
C LEU A 203 6.13 19.96 -2.05
N VAL A 204 6.29 19.11 -3.07
CA VAL A 204 7.05 19.43 -4.28
C VAL A 204 6.32 20.40 -5.22
N PRO A 205 5.01 20.24 -5.52
CA PRO A 205 4.33 21.12 -6.46
C PRO A 205 4.32 22.60 -6.05
N PRO A 206 4.03 22.99 -4.78
CA PRO A 206 4.08 24.40 -4.38
C PRO A 206 5.48 25.02 -4.45
N ILE A 207 6.54 24.22 -4.33
CA ILE A 207 7.93 24.69 -4.44
C ILE A 207 8.34 24.85 -5.91
N LEU A 208 7.94 23.91 -6.77
CA LEU A 208 8.30 23.94 -8.19
C LEU A 208 7.44 24.91 -9.00
N VAL A 209 6.21 25.17 -8.56
CA VAL A 209 5.24 26.03 -9.25
C VAL A 209 4.82 27.17 -8.31
N PRO A 210 5.67 28.21 -8.17
CA PRO A 210 5.31 29.39 -7.41
C PRO A 210 4.16 30.16 -8.07
N ASN A 211 3.37 30.86 -7.26
CA ASN A 211 2.26 31.68 -7.73
C ASN A 211 2.78 32.99 -8.34
N VAL A 212 3.19 32.94 -9.61
CA VAL A 212 3.66 34.08 -10.40
C VAL A 212 2.52 34.69 -11.24
N ASP A 213 2.64 35.97 -11.59
CA ASP A 213 1.62 36.67 -12.41
C ASP A 213 1.81 36.46 -13.91
N GLU A 214 3.04 36.26 -14.36
CA GLU A 214 3.34 36.04 -15.77
C GLU A 214 2.99 34.60 -16.20
N MET A 215 2.10 34.48 -17.18
CA MET A 215 1.59 33.18 -17.64
C MET A 215 2.66 32.32 -18.33
N ASP A 216 3.62 32.94 -19.02
CA ASP A 216 4.69 32.22 -19.69
C ASP A 216 5.69 31.63 -18.69
N GLU A 217 6.01 32.38 -17.63
CA GLU A 217 6.81 31.89 -16.51
C GLU A 217 6.08 30.75 -15.79
N LEU A 218 4.78 30.92 -15.50
CA LEU A 218 3.97 29.88 -14.88
C LEU A 218 3.92 28.60 -15.73
N ALA A 219 3.77 28.74 -17.06
CA ALA A 219 3.82 27.61 -17.99
C ALA A 219 5.17 26.89 -17.92
N HIS A 220 6.28 27.63 -17.81
CA HIS A 220 7.62 27.07 -17.69
C HIS A 220 7.78 26.22 -16.42
N HIS A 221 7.33 26.73 -15.27
CA HIS A 221 7.35 26.00 -14.00
C HIS A 221 6.49 24.72 -14.04
N ILE A 222 5.28 24.79 -14.61
CA ILE A 222 4.42 23.62 -14.80
C ILE A 222 5.08 22.58 -15.72
N ARG A 223 5.75 23.03 -16.81
CA ARG A 223 6.50 22.13 -17.70
C ARG A 223 7.62 21.40 -16.97
N ILE A 224 8.40 22.11 -16.16
CA ILE A 224 9.49 21.50 -15.37
C ILE A 224 8.92 20.40 -14.47
N MET A 225 7.83 20.69 -13.73
CA MET A 225 7.18 19.72 -12.86
C MET A 225 6.73 18.46 -13.63
N PHE A 226 6.12 18.64 -14.82
CA PHE A 226 5.70 17.52 -15.65
C PHE A 226 6.88 16.71 -16.23
N TYR A 227 7.95 17.37 -16.67
CA TYR A 227 9.15 16.69 -17.16
C TYR A 227 9.84 15.87 -16.07
N ILE A 228 9.94 16.40 -14.84
CA ILE A 228 10.48 15.65 -13.70
C ILE A 228 9.62 14.41 -13.44
N SER A 229 8.30 14.58 -13.40
CA SER A 229 7.35 13.48 -13.17
C SER A 229 7.44 12.40 -14.25
N ALA A 230 7.51 12.81 -15.52
CA ALA A 230 7.64 11.90 -16.67
C ALA A 230 9.00 11.18 -16.67
N GLY A 231 10.09 11.88 -16.34
CA GLY A 231 11.41 11.29 -16.20
C GLY A 231 11.44 10.21 -15.12
N VAL A 232 10.94 10.51 -13.92
CA VAL A 232 10.85 9.55 -12.82
C VAL A 232 9.98 8.35 -13.18
N ALA A 233 8.79 8.57 -13.75
CA ALA A 233 7.90 7.48 -14.16
C ALA A 233 8.52 6.58 -15.25
N THR A 234 9.27 7.17 -16.20
CA THR A 234 9.95 6.42 -17.26
C THR A 234 11.08 5.56 -16.71
N VAL A 235 11.91 6.11 -15.81
CA VAL A 235 12.98 5.34 -15.15
C VAL A 235 12.40 4.17 -14.38
N ILE A 236 11.34 4.40 -13.60
CA ILE A 236 10.68 3.34 -12.84
C ILE A 236 10.08 2.29 -13.77
N PHE A 237 9.43 2.69 -14.88
CA PHE A 237 8.90 1.75 -15.86
C PHE A 237 9.98 0.86 -16.46
N ILE A 238 11.12 1.42 -16.86
CA ILE A 238 12.27 0.65 -17.38
C ILE A 238 12.77 -0.34 -16.32
N LEU A 239 12.91 0.10 -15.06
CA LEU A 239 13.31 -0.78 -13.96
C LEU A 239 12.31 -1.92 -13.74
N VAL A 240 11.00 -1.66 -13.80
CA VAL A 240 9.96 -2.70 -13.69
C VAL A 240 10.05 -3.69 -14.86
N VAL A 241 10.28 -3.23 -16.08
CA VAL A 241 10.45 -4.11 -17.25
C VAL A 241 11.64 -5.07 -17.07
N ILE A 242 12.77 -4.56 -16.58
CA ILE A 242 14.02 -5.32 -16.43
C ILE A 242 13.99 -6.24 -15.19
N VAL A 243 13.55 -5.71 -14.05
CA VAL A 243 13.76 -6.32 -12.73
C VAL A 243 12.55 -7.09 -12.24
N PHE A 244 11.33 -6.68 -12.60
CA PHE A 244 10.11 -7.23 -12.00
C PHE A 244 9.82 -8.63 -12.53
N GLN A 245 9.99 -9.62 -11.66
CA GLN A 245 9.67 -11.01 -11.92
C GLN A 245 8.29 -11.36 -11.37
N GLU A 246 7.63 -12.34 -11.99
CA GLU A 246 6.24 -12.69 -11.65
C GLU A 246 6.12 -13.37 -10.30
N ARG A 247 7.01 -14.34 -10.04
CA ARG A 247 7.08 -15.13 -8.82
C ARG A 247 8.54 -15.52 -8.60
N PRO A 248 8.99 -15.75 -7.36
CA PRO A 248 10.29 -16.36 -7.14
C PRO A 248 10.28 -17.79 -7.71
N GLU A 249 11.34 -18.17 -8.42
CA GLU A 249 11.50 -19.51 -9.03
C GLU A 249 11.30 -20.64 -8.01
N ILE A 250 11.62 -20.35 -6.74
CA ILE A 250 11.46 -21.25 -5.60
C ILE A 250 10.45 -20.63 -4.62
N PRO A 251 9.38 -21.34 -4.20
CA PRO A 251 8.41 -20.81 -3.24
C PRO A 251 9.08 -20.49 -1.89
N PRO A 252 8.83 -19.33 -1.28
CA PRO A 252 9.38 -19.01 0.04
C PRO A 252 8.80 -19.87 1.18
N THR A 253 7.62 -20.48 1.02
CA THR A 253 7.00 -21.33 2.06
C THR A 253 6.38 -22.62 1.51
N GLN A 254 6.35 -23.69 2.33
CA GLN A 254 5.68 -24.95 2.02
C GLN A 254 4.17 -24.77 1.79
N ALA A 255 3.52 -23.84 2.51
CA ALA A 255 2.12 -23.50 2.32
C ALA A 255 1.83 -22.93 0.91
N GLN A 256 2.76 -22.14 0.36
CA GLN A 256 2.66 -21.68 -1.04
C GLN A 256 2.98 -22.78 -2.05
N ALA A 257 3.85 -23.73 -1.72
CA ALA A 257 4.10 -24.90 -2.56
C ALA A 257 2.84 -25.79 -2.67
N GLN A 258 2.10 -25.95 -1.57
CA GLN A 258 0.81 -26.65 -1.57
C GLN A 258 -0.28 -25.83 -2.27
N ALA A 259 -0.37 -24.52 -2.05
CA ALA A 259 -1.30 -23.66 -2.79
C ALA A 259 -1.06 -23.66 -4.31
N ARG A 260 0.18 -23.89 -4.77
CA ARG A 260 0.54 -24.09 -6.19
C ARG A 260 0.05 -25.43 -6.76
N SER A 261 -0.23 -26.42 -5.90
CA SER A 261 -0.65 -27.78 -6.30
C SER A 261 -2.17 -27.98 -6.35
N ILE A 262 -2.94 -27.00 -5.86
CA ILE A 262 -4.41 -27.02 -5.91
C ILE A 262 -4.87 -26.52 -7.29
N PRO A 263 -5.68 -27.28 -8.05
CA PRO A 263 -6.21 -26.84 -9.35
C PRO A 263 -7.03 -25.54 -9.23
N PRO A 264 -7.05 -24.66 -10.25
CA PRO A 264 -7.77 -23.38 -10.20
C PRO A 264 -9.30 -23.44 -10.12
N ASP A 265 -9.91 -24.63 -9.97
CA ASP A 265 -11.30 -24.88 -10.34
C ASP A 265 -12.34 -24.78 -9.19
N GLU A 266 -11.97 -24.36 -7.98
CA GLU A 266 -12.94 -24.28 -6.87
C GLU A 266 -13.06 -22.93 -6.13
N TYR A 267 -12.47 -21.83 -6.64
CA TYR A 267 -12.64 -20.49 -6.03
C TYR A 267 -13.53 -19.59 -6.91
N SER A 268 -14.84 -19.63 -6.68
CA SER A 268 -15.77 -18.71 -7.34
C SER A 268 -15.63 -17.30 -6.76
N TYR A 269 -14.90 -16.44 -7.47
CA TYR A 269 -14.66 -15.04 -7.09
C TYR A 269 -15.96 -14.25 -6.86
N THR A 270 -16.97 -14.46 -7.70
CA THR A 270 -18.29 -13.83 -7.55
C THR A 270 -19.02 -14.32 -6.29
N ALA A 271 -18.90 -15.61 -5.96
CA ALA A 271 -19.44 -16.15 -4.71
C ALA A 271 -18.74 -15.56 -3.48
N SER A 272 -17.40 -15.38 -3.52
CA SER A 272 -16.62 -14.73 -2.46
C SER A 272 -17.11 -13.30 -2.21
N ILE A 273 -17.29 -12.49 -3.27
CA ILE A 273 -17.84 -11.13 -3.14
C ILE A 273 -19.24 -11.16 -2.52
N LEU A 274 -20.12 -12.05 -2.98
CA LEU A 274 -21.48 -12.14 -2.45
C LEU A 274 -21.48 -12.51 -0.96
N ARG A 275 -20.60 -13.43 -0.53
CA ARG A 275 -20.43 -13.79 0.88
C ARG A 275 -19.94 -12.61 1.72
N LEU A 276 -18.99 -11.82 1.19
CA LEU A 276 -18.51 -10.60 1.83
C LEU A 276 -19.62 -9.55 1.97
N LEU A 277 -20.39 -9.29 0.91
CA LEU A 277 -21.49 -8.31 0.94
C LEU A 277 -22.62 -8.71 1.91
N CYS A 278 -22.83 -10.01 2.12
CA CYS A 278 -23.79 -10.52 3.10
C CYS A 278 -23.27 -10.48 4.56
N ASN A 279 -21.97 -10.23 4.78
CA ASN A 279 -21.37 -10.20 6.11
C ASN A 279 -21.63 -8.85 6.81
N LYS A 280 -22.65 -8.79 7.68
CA LYS A 280 -23.10 -7.56 8.35
C LYS A 280 -21.98 -6.81 9.12
N PRO A 281 -21.19 -7.45 10.01
CA PRO A 281 -20.04 -6.79 10.65
C PRO A 281 -19.04 -6.19 9.67
N PHE A 282 -18.73 -6.92 8.59
CA PHE A 282 -17.83 -6.43 7.56
C PHE A 282 -18.42 -5.24 6.80
N MET A 283 -19.70 -5.27 6.44
CA MET A 283 -20.34 -4.12 5.76
C MET A 283 -20.39 -2.86 6.62
N LEU A 284 -20.58 -3.01 7.94
CA LEU A 284 -20.44 -1.87 8.86
C LEU A 284 -19.02 -1.33 8.89
N LEU A 285 -18.00 -2.21 8.85
CA LEU A 285 -16.61 -1.81 8.73
C LEU A 285 -16.35 -1.11 7.38
N VAL A 286 -16.86 -1.64 6.27
CA VAL A 286 -16.72 -1.04 4.93
C VAL A 286 -17.25 0.38 4.92
N VAL A 287 -18.47 0.60 5.43
CA VAL A 287 -19.07 1.95 5.46
C VAL A 287 -18.33 2.87 6.42
N SER A 288 -18.04 2.44 7.65
CA SER A 288 -17.31 3.29 8.62
C SER A 288 -15.90 3.63 8.15
N TYR A 289 -15.22 2.68 7.50
CA TYR A 289 -13.93 2.90 6.86
C TYR A 289 -14.02 3.90 5.72
N GLY A 290 -15.02 3.73 4.85
CA GLY A 290 -15.27 4.66 3.76
C GLY A 290 -15.54 6.08 4.25
N LEU A 291 -16.30 6.25 5.33
CA LEU A 291 -16.55 7.55 5.95
C LEU A 291 -15.25 8.21 6.44
N ASN A 292 -14.37 7.47 7.13
CA ASN A 292 -13.13 8.06 7.66
C ASN A 292 -12.15 8.40 6.52
N VAL A 293 -11.83 7.41 5.69
CA VAL A 293 -10.84 7.57 4.61
C VAL A 293 -11.36 8.52 3.52
N GLY A 294 -12.66 8.51 3.25
CA GLY A 294 -13.29 9.50 2.37
C GLY A 294 -13.13 10.93 2.90
N CYS A 295 -13.27 11.15 4.22
CA CYS A 295 -13.00 12.46 4.82
C CYS A 295 -11.53 12.84 4.63
N PHE A 296 -10.60 11.89 4.78
CA PHE A 296 -9.16 12.13 4.60
C PHE A 296 -8.86 12.55 3.15
N TYR A 297 -9.49 11.90 2.17
CA TYR A 297 -9.38 12.26 0.76
C TYR A 297 -9.94 13.65 0.46
N ALA A 298 -11.08 14.01 1.04
CA ALA A 298 -11.67 15.33 0.88
C ALA A 298 -10.79 16.43 1.51
N VAL A 299 -10.31 16.22 2.74
CA VAL A 299 -9.35 17.13 3.41
C VAL A 299 -8.09 17.28 2.60
N SER A 300 -7.53 16.18 2.08
CA SER A 300 -6.32 16.20 1.27
C SER A 300 -6.50 16.95 -0.05
N THR A 301 -7.63 16.77 -0.71
CA THR A 301 -7.94 17.39 -2.01
C THR A 301 -8.19 18.89 -1.86
N LEU A 302 -8.95 19.28 -0.84
CA LEU A 302 -9.39 20.67 -0.62
C LEU A 302 -8.43 21.46 0.29
N LEU A 303 -7.29 20.88 0.67
CA LEU A 303 -6.35 21.47 1.63
C LEU A 303 -5.89 22.86 1.20
N ASN A 304 -5.46 23.01 -0.05
CA ASN A 304 -5.01 24.30 -0.58
C ASN A 304 -6.09 25.37 -0.45
N ARG A 305 -7.33 25.08 -0.86
CA ARG A 305 -8.46 26.01 -0.73
C ARG A 305 -8.72 26.39 0.73
N MET A 306 -8.69 25.43 1.65
CA MET A 306 -8.90 25.70 3.07
C MET A 306 -7.83 26.63 3.66
N ILE A 307 -6.55 26.41 3.32
CA ILE A 307 -5.45 27.23 3.83
C ILE A 307 -5.47 28.62 3.19
N ILE A 308 -5.55 28.73 1.87
CA ILE A 308 -5.43 30.00 1.14
C ILE A 308 -6.60 30.95 1.42
N GLU A 309 -7.79 30.44 1.72
CA GLU A 309 -8.92 31.27 2.16
C GLU A 309 -8.62 32.06 3.46
N HIS A 310 -7.80 31.49 4.37
CA HIS A 310 -7.47 32.09 5.66
C HIS A 310 -6.07 32.71 5.70
N TYR A 311 -5.16 32.21 4.87
CA TYR A 311 -3.76 32.60 4.78
C TYR A 311 -3.37 32.81 3.30
N PRO A 312 -3.74 33.95 2.69
CA PRO A 312 -3.40 34.23 1.30
C PRO A 312 -1.89 34.30 1.07
N GLY A 313 -1.39 33.68 -0.01
CA GLY A 313 0.04 33.66 -0.36
C GLY A 313 0.87 32.62 0.40
N GLU A 314 0.23 31.75 1.19
CA GLU A 314 0.90 30.70 1.97
C GLU A 314 0.84 29.32 1.28
N GLU A 315 0.95 29.25 -0.05
CA GLU A 315 0.85 27.99 -0.82
C GLU A 315 1.92 26.97 -0.41
N VAL A 316 3.15 27.43 -0.17
CA VAL A 316 4.25 26.58 0.28
C VAL A 316 3.96 26.02 1.67
N ASN A 317 3.38 26.82 2.56
CA ASN A 317 3.01 26.39 3.89
C ASN A 317 1.78 25.49 3.88
N ALA A 318 0.81 25.68 2.97
CA ALA A 318 -0.26 24.72 2.73
C ALA A 318 0.29 23.34 2.34
N GLY A 319 1.29 23.30 1.45
CA GLY A 319 2.03 22.08 1.11
C GLY A 319 2.72 21.44 2.31
N ARG A 320 3.38 22.24 3.16
CA ARG A 320 4.03 21.74 4.38
C ARG A 320 3.03 21.23 5.42
N ILE A 321 1.85 21.84 5.53
CA ILE A 321 0.76 21.34 6.39
C ILE A 321 0.30 19.97 5.87
N GLY A 322 0.09 19.82 4.56
CA GLY A 322 -0.24 18.54 3.93
C GLY A 322 0.82 17.46 4.18
N LEU A 323 2.10 17.82 4.04
CA LEU A 323 3.22 16.96 4.40
C LEU A 323 3.15 16.52 5.88
N THR A 324 2.84 17.46 6.78
CA THR A 324 2.74 17.20 8.22
C THR A 324 1.61 16.21 8.53
N ILE A 325 0.44 16.37 7.90
CA ILE A 325 -0.70 15.43 8.01
C ILE A 325 -0.23 14.01 7.65
N VAL A 326 0.44 13.86 6.51
CA VAL A 326 0.82 12.54 5.99
C VAL A 326 1.92 11.89 6.83
N ILE A 327 2.99 12.63 7.18
CA ILE A 327 4.09 12.10 7.99
C ILE A 327 3.60 11.72 9.39
N ALA A 328 2.84 12.60 10.05
CA ALA A 328 2.24 12.29 11.35
C ALA A 328 1.33 11.06 11.24
N GLY A 329 0.58 10.97 10.14
CA GLY A 329 -0.23 9.82 9.78
C GLY A 329 0.54 8.50 9.66
N MET A 330 1.69 8.50 8.97
CA MET A 330 2.55 7.32 8.86
C MET A 330 3.06 6.85 10.23
N VAL A 331 3.46 7.79 11.09
CA VAL A 331 3.87 7.49 12.48
C VAL A 331 2.69 6.91 13.26
N GLY A 332 1.50 7.50 13.13
CA GLY A 332 0.27 7.01 13.76
C GLY A 332 -0.09 5.60 13.30
N SER A 333 -0.01 5.31 12.01
CA SER A 333 -0.21 3.99 11.41
C SER A 333 0.74 2.95 12.00
N LEU A 334 2.03 3.27 12.13
CA LEU A 334 3.03 2.37 12.70
C LEU A 334 2.77 2.09 14.18
N ILE A 335 2.53 3.13 14.98
CA ILE A 335 2.26 2.99 16.42
C ILE A 335 0.97 2.19 16.65
N CYS A 336 -0.10 2.49 15.91
CA CYS A 336 -1.36 1.78 16.02
C CYS A 336 -1.23 0.31 15.57
N GLY A 337 -0.45 0.04 14.52
CA GLY A 337 -0.13 -1.32 14.06
C GLY A 337 0.62 -2.13 15.12
N ILE A 338 1.72 -1.59 15.66
CA ILE A 338 2.50 -2.25 16.73
C ILE A 338 1.64 -2.48 17.98
N TRP A 339 0.81 -1.49 18.35
CA TRP A 339 -0.11 -1.62 19.47
C TRP A 339 -1.09 -2.77 19.24
N LEU A 340 -1.67 -2.85 18.04
CA LEU A 340 -2.63 -3.87 17.67
C LEU A 340 -2.01 -5.26 17.61
N ASP A 341 -0.77 -5.37 17.13
CA ASP A 341 -0.05 -6.63 17.09
C ASP A 341 0.16 -7.23 18.48
N LYS A 342 0.42 -6.37 19.48
CA LYS A 342 0.61 -6.79 20.87
C LYS A 342 -0.71 -7.04 21.62
N THR A 343 -1.67 -6.15 21.48
CA THR A 343 -2.90 -6.17 22.28
C THR A 343 -4.01 -7.03 21.66
N LYS A 344 -4.00 -7.19 20.34
CA LYS A 344 -5.05 -7.85 19.55
C LYS A 344 -6.46 -7.27 19.80
N THR A 345 -6.57 -6.04 20.30
CA THR A 345 -7.84 -5.36 20.62
C THR A 345 -8.41 -4.58 19.42
N TYR A 346 -8.59 -5.25 18.27
CA TYR A 346 -8.99 -4.65 16.99
C TYR A 346 -10.14 -3.65 17.11
N LYS A 347 -11.27 -4.05 17.70
CA LYS A 347 -12.44 -3.17 17.84
C LYS A 347 -12.17 -1.94 18.69
N GLN A 348 -11.57 -2.11 19.86
CA GLN A 348 -11.38 -1.00 20.83
C GLN A 348 -10.39 0.02 20.30
N THR A 349 -9.27 -0.44 19.73
CA THR A 349 -8.26 0.43 19.12
C THR A 349 -8.86 1.19 17.93
N THR A 350 -9.59 0.50 17.06
CA THR A 350 -10.28 1.12 15.91
C THR A 350 -11.25 2.21 16.36
N LEU A 351 -12.08 1.94 17.37
CA LEU A 351 -13.04 2.91 17.91
C LEU A 351 -12.36 4.13 18.55
N LEU A 352 -11.31 3.91 19.34
CA LEU A 352 -10.56 4.98 19.98
C LEU A 352 -9.89 5.89 18.94
N VAL A 353 -9.21 5.32 17.95
CA VAL A 353 -8.55 6.08 16.88
C VAL A 353 -9.57 6.85 16.04
N TYR A 354 -10.75 6.27 15.78
CA TYR A 354 -11.83 6.98 15.10
C TYR A 354 -12.32 8.19 15.90
N LEU A 355 -12.59 8.00 17.21
CA LEU A 355 -13.02 9.09 18.09
C LEU A 355 -11.97 10.21 18.17
N LEU A 356 -10.68 9.85 18.26
CA LEU A 356 -9.59 10.81 18.25
C LEU A 356 -9.46 11.52 16.91
N SER A 357 -9.78 10.87 15.79
CA SER A 357 -9.85 11.51 14.46
C SER A 357 -10.97 12.55 14.40
N LEU A 358 -12.15 12.25 14.98
CA LEU A 358 -13.25 13.20 15.09
C LEU A 358 -12.86 14.42 15.94
N ILE A 359 -12.25 14.19 17.10
CA ILE A 359 -11.76 15.27 17.97
C ILE A 359 -10.70 16.10 17.24
N GLY A 360 -9.75 15.44 16.56
CA GLY A 360 -8.74 16.10 15.74
C GLY A 360 -9.35 16.97 14.65
N MET A 361 -10.40 16.49 13.97
CA MET A 361 -11.09 17.25 12.93
C MET A 361 -11.84 18.45 13.49
N LEU A 362 -12.51 18.30 14.64
CA LEU A 362 -13.17 19.41 15.33
C LEU A 362 -12.16 20.48 15.73
N VAL A 363 -11.05 20.08 16.38
CA VAL A 363 -9.99 21.00 16.79
C VAL A 363 -9.39 21.70 15.56
N TYR A 364 -9.09 20.97 14.49
CA TYR A 364 -8.62 21.55 13.22
C TYR A 364 -9.62 22.58 12.66
N ALA A 365 -10.92 22.24 12.63
CA ALA A 365 -11.97 23.12 12.11
C ALA A 365 -12.04 24.47 12.83
N PHE A 366 -12.00 24.44 14.18
CA PHE A 366 -12.10 25.65 14.99
C PHE A 366 -10.78 26.43 15.15
N THR A 367 -9.64 25.82 14.82
CA THR A 367 -8.33 26.48 14.94
C THR A 367 -7.81 27.07 13.63
N LEU A 368 -8.35 26.63 12.49
CA LEU A 368 -7.92 27.07 11.16
C LEU A 368 -7.99 28.60 10.99
N ASN A 369 -9.01 29.25 11.53
CA ASN A 369 -9.27 30.68 11.38
C ASN A 369 -8.65 31.58 12.47
N LEU A 370 -7.84 31.04 13.38
CA LEU A 370 -7.26 31.80 14.50
C LEU A 370 -6.09 32.73 14.10
N GLY A 371 -5.66 32.71 12.84
CA GLY A 371 -4.57 33.56 12.34
C GLY A 371 -3.16 33.12 12.77
N HIS A 372 -3.03 31.96 13.43
CA HIS A 372 -1.76 31.42 13.90
C HIS A 372 -1.38 30.14 13.15
N LEU A 373 -0.55 30.29 12.12
CA LEU A 373 -0.17 29.20 11.21
C LEU A 373 0.49 28.01 11.93
N TRP A 374 1.29 28.26 12.98
CA TRP A 374 1.88 27.19 13.81
C TRP A 374 0.84 26.32 14.52
N VAL A 375 -0.33 26.87 14.89
CA VAL A 375 -1.42 26.10 15.49
C VAL A 375 -1.98 25.14 14.45
N VAL A 376 -2.14 25.60 13.20
CA VAL A 376 -2.62 24.77 12.09
C VAL A 376 -1.69 23.58 11.84
N PHE A 377 -0.36 23.77 11.92
CA PHE A 377 0.59 22.66 11.82
C PHE A 377 0.37 21.60 12.90
N ILE A 378 0.19 22.01 14.16
CA ILE A 378 -0.03 21.07 15.27
C ILE A 378 -1.35 20.34 15.10
N THR A 379 -2.43 21.06 14.83
CA THR A 379 -3.78 20.47 14.75
C THR A 379 -3.93 19.58 13.51
N ALA A 380 -3.33 19.96 12.39
CA ALA A 380 -3.25 19.13 11.18
C ALA A 380 -2.40 17.87 11.42
N GLY A 381 -1.27 17.98 12.13
CA GLY A 381 -0.45 16.83 12.52
C GLY A 381 -1.22 15.84 13.41
N VAL A 382 -1.94 16.34 14.42
CA VAL A 382 -2.78 15.51 15.29
C VAL A 382 -3.91 14.83 14.50
N LEU A 383 -4.59 15.59 13.62
CA LEU A 383 -5.61 15.04 12.72
C LEU A 383 -5.03 13.92 11.85
N GLY A 384 -3.90 14.19 11.17
CA GLY A 384 -3.22 13.22 10.31
C GLY A 384 -2.83 11.95 11.04
N PHE A 385 -2.23 12.07 12.24
CA PHE A 385 -1.82 10.95 13.07
C PHE A 385 -2.95 9.94 13.30
N PHE A 386 -4.12 10.42 13.74
CA PHE A 386 -5.24 9.52 14.04
C PHE A 386 -5.98 9.08 12.78
N MET A 387 -6.22 10.01 11.85
CA MET A 387 -7.04 9.75 10.66
C MET A 387 -6.33 8.83 9.67
N THR A 388 -5.04 9.05 9.40
CA THR A 388 -4.26 8.10 8.58
C THR A 388 -3.90 6.83 9.36
N GLY A 389 -3.71 6.94 10.68
CA GLY A 389 -3.49 5.79 11.57
C GLY A 389 -4.59 4.73 11.48
N TYR A 390 -5.80 5.14 11.13
CA TYR A 390 -6.96 4.27 10.94
C TYR A 390 -6.86 3.34 9.71
N LEU A 391 -6.15 3.72 8.64
CA LEU A 391 -6.06 2.92 7.40
C LEU A 391 -5.60 1.46 7.62
N PRO A 392 -4.41 1.21 8.22
CA PRO A 392 -3.95 -0.16 8.45
C PRO A 392 -4.84 -0.92 9.45
N LEU A 393 -5.41 -0.23 10.45
CA LEU A 393 -6.34 -0.85 11.40
C LEU A 393 -7.58 -1.41 10.70
N GLY A 394 -8.10 -0.66 9.72
CA GLY A 394 -9.24 -1.09 8.90
C GLY A 394 -8.93 -2.35 8.10
N PHE A 395 -7.75 -2.45 7.48
CA PHE A 395 -7.34 -3.64 6.74
C PHE A 395 -7.18 -4.86 7.65
N GLU A 396 -6.45 -4.71 8.75
CA GLU A 396 -6.25 -5.80 9.73
C GLU A 396 -7.58 -6.29 10.32
N PHE A 397 -8.48 -5.36 10.69
CA PHE A 397 -9.78 -5.73 11.22
C PHE A 397 -10.66 -6.40 10.16
N ALA A 398 -10.56 -5.97 8.91
CA ALA A 398 -11.29 -6.60 7.82
C ALA A 398 -10.84 -8.03 7.54
N VAL A 399 -9.53 -8.30 7.51
CA VAL A 399 -8.99 -9.66 7.36
C VAL A 399 -9.54 -10.57 8.45
N GLU A 400 -9.58 -10.08 9.69
CA GLU A 400 -10.08 -10.82 10.84
C GLU A 400 -11.60 -11.13 10.76
N LEU A 401 -12.40 -10.20 10.23
CA LEU A 401 -13.86 -10.38 10.05
C LEU A 401 -14.23 -11.24 8.84
N THR A 402 -13.35 -11.32 7.84
CA THR A 402 -13.64 -11.91 6.52
C THR A 402 -12.98 -13.27 6.29
N TYR A 403 -12.14 -13.75 7.20
CA TYR A 403 -11.55 -15.08 7.12
C TYR A 403 -12.61 -16.18 6.86
N PRO A 404 -12.38 -17.13 5.92
CA PRO A 404 -11.17 -17.38 5.12
C PRO A 404 -11.18 -16.77 3.70
N GLU A 405 -11.87 -15.64 3.48
CA GLU A 405 -11.91 -14.98 2.17
C GLU A 405 -10.57 -14.31 1.81
N SER A 406 -10.36 -14.08 0.51
CA SER A 406 -9.17 -13.40 -0.01
C SER A 406 -8.99 -11.99 0.57
N GLU A 407 -7.81 -11.73 1.14
CA GLU A 407 -7.43 -10.41 1.68
C GLU A 407 -7.52 -9.31 0.62
N GLY A 408 -7.16 -9.63 -0.63
CA GLY A 408 -7.23 -8.70 -1.75
C GLY A 408 -8.66 -8.22 -2.00
N THR A 409 -9.64 -9.13 -2.01
CA THR A 409 -11.06 -8.78 -2.25
C THR A 409 -11.61 -7.92 -1.11
N SER A 410 -11.28 -8.26 0.14
CA SER A 410 -11.69 -7.50 1.33
C SER A 410 -11.13 -6.08 1.34
N SER A 411 -9.82 -5.93 1.09
CA SER A 411 -9.16 -4.62 0.93
C SER A 411 -9.69 -3.81 -0.25
N GLY A 412 -10.06 -4.49 -1.35
CA GLY A 412 -10.63 -3.88 -2.55
C GLY A 412 -11.96 -3.21 -2.25
N LEU A 413 -12.84 -3.88 -1.49
CA LEU A 413 -14.14 -3.35 -1.08
C LEU A 413 -14.04 -2.17 -0.10
N LEU A 414 -13.10 -2.23 0.86
CA LEU A 414 -12.81 -1.10 1.77
C LEU A 414 -12.38 0.14 1.00
N ASN A 415 -11.41 -0.01 0.09
CA ASN A 415 -10.96 1.08 -0.77
C ASN A 415 -12.10 1.57 -1.67
N CYS A 416 -12.91 0.68 -2.25
CA CYS A 416 -14.06 1.09 -3.06
C CYS A 416 -15.01 2.00 -2.27
N SER A 417 -15.30 1.66 -1.02
CA SER A 417 -16.11 2.52 -0.15
C SER A 417 -15.44 3.86 0.13
N ALA A 418 -14.13 3.88 0.42
CA ALA A 418 -13.37 5.11 0.62
C ALA A 418 -13.41 6.04 -0.60
N GLN A 419 -13.33 5.49 -1.81
CA GLN A 419 -13.42 6.25 -3.06
C GLN A 419 -14.83 6.84 -3.26
N ILE A 420 -15.90 6.08 -2.99
CA ILE A 420 -17.29 6.55 -3.09
C ILE A 420 -17.52 7.73 -2.14
N PHE A 421 -17.17 7.58 -0.86
CA PHE A 421 -17.33 8.65 0.12
C PHE A 421 -16.38 9.82 -0.15
N GLY A 422 -15.17 9.56 -0.66
CA GLY A 422 -14.23 10.60 -1.10
C GLY A 422 -14.84 11.53 -2.15
N ILE A 423 -15.53 10.99 -3.17
CA ILE A 423 -16.24 11.79 -4.18
C ILE A 423 -17.37 12.59 -3.53
N ILE A 424 -18.24 11.93 -2.76
CA ILE A 424 -19.38 12.58 -2.10
C ILE A 424 -18.92 13.74 -1.23
N PHE A 425 -17.89 13.53 -0.42
CA PHE A 425 -17.37 14.54 0.49
C PHE A 425 -16.60 15.64 -0.22
N THR A 426 -15.77 15.34 -1.23
CA THR A 426 -15.07 16.37 -2.00
C THR A 426 -16.06 17.33 -2.67
N ILE A 427 -17.11 16.80 -3.31
CA ILE A 427 -18.15 17.63 -3.95
C ILE A 427 -18.94 18.43 -2.92
N SER A 428 -19.43 17.75 -1.88
CA SER A 428 -20.31 18.38 -0.88
C SER A 428 -19.57 19.43 -0.08
N GLN A 429 -18.38 19.09 0.43
CA GLN A 429 -17.53 20.00 1.17
C GLN A 429 -17.07 21.16 0.28
N GLY A 430 -16.63 20.91 -0.95
CA GLY A 430 -16.23 21.98 -1.88
C GLY A 430 -17.34 23.01 -2.09
N LYS A 431 -18.57 22.56 -2.38
CA LYS A 431 -19.74 23.46 -2.52
C LYS A 431 -20.11 24.18 -1.22
N ILE A 432 -19.92 23.54 -0.08
CA ILE A 432 -20.18 24.16 1.23
C ILE A 432 -19.15 25.24 1.51
N ILE A 433 -17.87 24.99 1.22
CA ILE A 433 -16.78 25.96 1.36
C ILE A 433 -17.07 27.19 0.48
N ASP A 434 -17.41 26.99 -0.79
CA ASP A 434 -17.67 28.09 -1.72
C ASP A 434 -18.82 29.02 -1.28
N LYS A 435 -19.81 28.50 -0.51
CA LYS A 435 -21.01 29.26 -0.10
C LYS A 435 -21.00 29.73 1.37
N TRP A 436 -20.44 28.95 2.27
CA TRP A 436 -20.51 29.15 3.72
C TRP A 436 -19.13 29.14 4.42
N GLY A 437 -18.03 29.02 3.66
CA GLY A 437 -16.66 29.05 4.15
C GLY A 437 -16.15 27.72 4.72
N THR A 438 -14.85 27.66 5.02
CA THR A 438 -14.17 26.43 5.48
C THR A 438 -14.76 25.78 6.72
N LEU A 439 -15.19 26.58 7.70
CA LEU A 439 -15.69 26.06 8.97
C LEU A 439 -16.93 25.19 8.76
N ALA A 440 -17.88 25.65 7.93
CA ALA A 440 -19.07 24.88 7.60
C ALA A 440 -18.73 23.57 6.87
N GLY A 441 -17.75 23.61 5.95
CA GLY A 441 -17.26 22.42 5.24
C GLY A 441 -16.61 21.40 6.19
N ASN A 442 -15.85 21.87 7.17
CA ASN A 442 -15.21 21.00 8.15
C ASN A 442 -16.20 20.44 9.18
N VAL A 443 -17.21 21.21 9.59
CA VAL A 443 -18.32 20.72 10.42
C VAL A 443 -19.11 19.62 9.70
N PHE A 444 -19.32 19.76 8.39
CA PHE A 444 -19.92 18.70 7.57
C PHE A 444 -19.14 17.38 7.67
N LEU A 445 -17.81 17.40 7.57
CA LEU A 445 -16.99 16.21 7.76
C LEU A 445 -17.07 15.66 9.20
N CYS A 446 -17.11 16.54 10.21
CA CYS A 446 -17.25 16.12 11.61
C CYS A 446 -18.55 15.33 11.86
N ILE A 447 -19.66 15.72 11.23
CA ILE A 447 -20.93 15.00 11.34
C ILE A 447 -20.78 13.57 10.79
N PHE A 448 -20.14 13.40 9.63
CA PHE A 448 -19.95 12.07 9.05
C PHE A 448 -18.92 11.23 9.81
N LEU A 449 -17.88 11.84 10.38
CA LEU A 449 -16.96 11.16 11.29
C LEU A 449 -17.66 10.70 12.58
N LEU A 450 -18.61 11.49 13.11
CA LEU A 450 -19.44 11.08 14.25
C LEU A 450 -20.32 9.88 13.90
N ILE A 451 -20.99 9.92 12.75
CA ILE A 451 -21.77 8.79 12.24
C ILE A 451 -20.89 7.54 12.13
N GLY A 452 -19.71 7.66 11.53
CA GLY A 452 -18.76 6.56 11.40
C GLY A 452 -18.24 6.02 12.74
N THR A 453 -18.03 6.89 13.72
CA THR A 453 -17.65 6.49 15.11
C THR A 453 -18.75 5.65 15.75
N VAL A 454 -20.01 6.10 15.65
CA VAL A 454 -21.19 5.37 16.17
C VAL A 454 -21.32 4.01 15.47
N MET A 455 -21.21 3.98 14.14
CA MET A 455 -21.25 2.73 13.37
C MET A 455 -20.15 1.75 13.79
N THR A 456 -18.93 2.24 14.01
CA THR A 456 -17.79 1.44 14.48
C THR A 456 -18.08 0.78 15.83
N GLY A 457 -18.79 1.49 16.74
CA GLY A 457 -19.22 0.94 18.02
C GLY A 457 -20.14 -0.29 17.91
N PHE A 458 -20.99 -0.33 16.89
CA PHE A 458 -21.92 -1.43 16.64
C PHE A 458 -21.30 -2.65 15.95
N ILE A 459 -20.05 -2.57 15.48
CA ILE A 459 -19.37 -3.71 14.87
C ILE A 459 -19.16 -4.79 15.94
N LYS A 460 -19.70 -6.00 15.70
CA LYS A 460 -19.43 -7.16 16.56
C LYS A 460 -18.01 -7.66 16.29
N SER A 461 -17.19 -7.75 17.33
CA SER A 461 -15.83 -8.29 17.25
C SER A 461 -15.89 -9.82 17.28
N ASP A 462 -16.21 -10.44 16.14
CA ASP A 462 -16.01 -11.87 15.97
C ASP A 462 -14.64 -12.11 15.33
N LEU A 463 -13.65 -12.43 16.18
CA LEU A 463 -12.26 -12.68 15.76
C LEU A 463 -12.15 -14.09 15.13
N ARG A 464 -12.55 -14.22 13.86
CA ARG A 464 -12.71 -15.52 13.19
C ARG A 464 -11.38 -16.21 12.89
N ARG A 465 -10.34 -15.46 12.51
CA ARG A 465 -9.00 -15.99 12.23
C ARG A 465 -8.34 -16.46 13.52
N GLN A 466 -8.48 -15.70 14.61
CA GLN A 466 -7.99 -16.17 15.92
C GLN A 466 -8.68 -17.44 16.39
N LYS A 467 -10.02 -17.52 16.25
CA LYS A 467 -10.77 -18.74 16.58
C LYS A 467 -10.31 -19.94 15.74
N ALA A 468 -10.02 -19.74 14.45
CA ALA A 468 -9.52 -20.79 13.56
C ALA A 468 -8.10 -21.26 13.95
N ASN A 469 -7.19 -20.34 14.27
CA ASN A 469 -5.84 -20.68 14.71
C ASN A 469 -5.86 -21.48 16.03
N LEU A 470 -6.70 -21.06 16.99
CA LEU A 470 -6.88 -21.78 18.25
C LEU A 470 -7.41 -23.20 18.01
N GLN A 471 -8.37 -23.36 17.09
CA GLN A 471 -8.90 -24.68 16.73
C GLN A 471 -7.86 -25.57 16.06
N ALA A 472 -7.01 -25.02 15.19
CA ALA A 472 -5.93 -25.76 14.54
C ALA A 472 -4.85 -26.18 15.55
N GLU A 473 -4.48 -25.31 16.49
CA GLU A 473 -3.52 -25.62 17.55
C GLU A 473 -4.05 -26.73 18.47
N VAL A 474 -5.32 -26.64 18.89
CA VAL A 474 -6.00 -27.69 19.67
C VAL A 474 -6.05 -29.02 18.91
N GLN A 475 -6.33 -29.01 17.61
CA GLN A 475 -6.30 -30.23 16.79
C GLN A 475 -4.88 -30.83 16.65
N THR A 476 -3.85 -29.99 16.57
CA THR A 476 -2.46 -30.43 16.45
C THR A 476 -1.96 -31.04 17.75
N VAL A 477 -2.27 -30.40 18.88
CA VAL A 477 -2.01 -30.95 20.22
C VAL A 477 -2.77 -32.26 20.42
N SER A 478 -4.07 -32.32 20.07
CA SER A 478 -4.86 -33.56 20.24
C SER A 478 -4.33 -34.73 19.42
N LYS A 479 -3.85 -34.50 18.19
CA LYS A 479 -3.20 -35.55 17.38
C LYS A 479 -1.88 -36.00 18.00
N THR A 480 -1.06 -35.06 18.46
CA THR A 480 0.21 -35.37 19.13
C THR A 480 0.00 -36.17 20.42
N THR A 481 -1.02 -35.83 21.22
CA THR A 481 -1.38 -36.60 22.43
C THR A 481 -1.91 -37.99 22.09
N ALA A 482 -2.73 -38.13 21.05
CA ALA A 482 -3.21 -39.43 20.60
C ALA A 482 -2.07 -40.33 20.09
N ASP A 483 -1.08 -39.76 19.41
CA ASP A 483 0.11 -40.50 18.95
C ASP A 483 1.04 -40.90 20.12
N LEU A 484 1.06 -40.12 21.21
CA LEU A 484 1.80 -40.43 22.45
C LEU A 484 1.09 -41.49 23.31
N GLU A 485 -0.24 -41.47 23.38
CA GLU A 485 -1.05 -42.47 24.11
C GLU A 485 -1.22 -43.79 23.33
N GLY A 486 -1.07 -43.76 21.99
CA GLY A 486 -1.11 -44.94 21.13
C GLY A 486 0.08 -45.91 21.27
N GLY A 487 1.07 -45.59 22.10
CA GLY A 487 2.24 -46.43 22.37
C GLY A 487 2.06 -47.50 23.46
N VAL A 488 0.91 -47.55 24.15
CA VAL A 488 0.63 -48.58 25.17
C VAL A 488 -0.41 -49.55 24.64
N SER A 489 0.06 -50.72 24.19
CA SER A 489 -0.80 -51.84 23.85
C SER A 489 -1.66 -52.21 25.08
N PRO A 490 -3.00 -52.34 24.95
CA PRO A 490 -3.82 -52.81 26.04
C PRO A 490 -3.50 -54.29 26.34
N PRO A 491 -3.67 -54.77 27.59
CA PRO A 491 -3.36 -56.16 27.92
C PRO A 491 -4.31 -57.10 27.14
N GLU A 492 -3.76 -58.11 26.49
CA GLU A 492 -4.51 -59.21 25.89
C GLU A 492 -5.39 -59.89 26.94
N ILE A 493 -6.70 -59.66 26.85
CA ILE A 493 -7.68 -60.48 27.57
C ILE A 493 -7.81 -61.79 26.80
N LEU A 494 -7.17 -62.83 27.33
CA LEU A 494 -7.33 -64.24 26.97
C LEU A 494 -8.82 -64.60 26.87
N LYS A 495 -9.27 -64.89 25.64
CA LYS A 495 -10.52 -65.62 25.39
C LYS A 495 -10.29 -67.09 25.72
N GLU A 496 -10.70 -67.54 26.89
CA GLU A 496 -11.02 -68.95 27.11
C GLU A 496 -12.40 -69.24 26.50
N GLY A 497 -12.45 -70.27 25.66
CA GLY A 497 -13.66 -70.78 25.04
C GLY A 497 -14.01 -72.19 25.52
N LYS A 498 -15.31 -72.52 25.35
CA LYS A 498 -15.96 -73.84 25.48
C LYS A 498 -16.10 -74.32 26.94
N LEU A 499 -17.24 -74.84 27.40
CA LEU A 499 -18.35 -75.56 26.75
C LEU A 499 -19.71 -75.10 27.26
#